data_AF-X6CQ71-F1
#
_entry.id   AF-X6CQ71-F1
#
_cell.length_a   1.000
_cell.length_b   1.000
_cell.length_c   1.000
_cell.angle_alpha   90.00
_cell.angle_beta   90.00
_cell.angle_gamma   90.00
#
_symmetry.space_group_name_H-M   'P 1'
#
loop_
_entity.id
_entity.type
_entity.pdbx_description
1 polymer ?
#
loop_
_entity_poly.entity_id
_entity_poly.type
_entity_poly.pdbx_seq_one_letter_code
_entity_poly.pdbx_strand_id
1 'polypeptide(L)'
;MKFVLAHREDQDMKRNRFSEEQIIGILKEHEAGVSVADLCRKHGVSDASIYNWKARFGGMDISEARRLKALEDENTRLKRLLADAMLDNAALKDLVGKKWSAAKRKAVARLKEGFGMSERRACKAIGCCRMTVRYETSRPDDRELRERMKAIAQQRRRFGYRRLLVMLRREGLVVNHKKLFRLYREEKLAVRRRGGRKRAIGTRA
;
A
#
# COMPACT_ATOMS: atom_id res chain seq x y z
N MET A 1 -3.33 -15.37 30.60
CA MET A 1 -4.75 -15.43 30.24
C MET A 1 -4.87 -15.73 28.75
N LYS A 2 -5.35 -16.93 28.41
CA LYS A 2 -5.50 -17.41 27.03
C LYS A 2 -6.75 -16.78 26.41
N PHE A 3 -6.58 -15.84 25.49
CA PHE A 3 -7.66 -15.42 24.60
C PHE A 3 -7.84 -16.50 23.53
N VAL A 4 -8.67 -17.50 23.85
CA VAL A 4 -9.25 -18.43 22.88
C VAL A 4 -10.61 -17.84 22.52
N LEU A 5 -10.70 -17.14 21.39
CA LEU A 5 -11.97 -16.84 20.76
C LEU A 5 -11.86 -17.17 19.27
N ALA A 6 -12.42 -18.34 18.94
CA ALA A 6 -13.12 -18.66 17.70
C ALA A 6 -12.61 -18.00 16.40
N HIS A 7 -11.49 -18.49 15.88
CA HIS A 7 -11.06 -18.27 14.48
C HIS A 7 -11.13 -19.57 13.66
N ARG A 8 -12.25 -20.28 13.72
CA ARG A 8 -12.54 -21.38 12.79
C ARG A 8 -14.03 -21.48 12.58
N GLU A 9 -14.54 -20.84 11.53
CA GLU A 9 -15.73 -21.28 10.79
C GLU A 9 -15.97 -20.46 9.50
N ASP A 10 -14.91 -20.00 8.83
CA ASP A 10 -15.03 -19.82 7.38
C ASP A 10 -14.83 -21.21 6.76
N GLN A 11 -15.89 -22.02 6.80
CA GLN A 11 -15.96 -23.30 6.12
C GLN A 11 -15.68 -23.04 4.64
N ASP A 12 -14.62 -23.66 4.14
CA ASP A 12 -14.35 -23.81 2.72
C ASP A 12 -15.58 -24.51 2.12
N MET A 13 -16.49 -23.72 1.53
CA MET A 13 -17.72 -24.20 0.91
C MET A 13 -17.32 -25.07 -0.29
N LYS A 14 -17.10 -26.37 -0.02
CA LYS A 14 -16.90 -27.37 -1.06
C LYS A 14 -18.02 -27.19 -2.07
N ARG A 15 -17.66 -26.84 -3.31
CA ARG A 15 -18.62 -26.67 -4.40
C ARG A 15 -19.39 -27.97 -4.55
N ASN A 16 -20.64 -27.96 -4.09
CA ASN A 16 -21.50 -29.12 -4.22
C ASN A 16 -22.02 -29.18 -5.66
N ARG A 17 -22.19 -30.40 -6.18
CA ARG A 17 -22.65 -30.62 -7.57
C ARG A 17 -24.06 -30.05 -7.81
N PHE A 18 -24.89 -30.02 -6.77
CA PHE A 18 -26.24 -29.50 -6.80
C PHE A 18 -26.34 -28.21 -5.99
N SER A 19 -27.04 -27.22 -6.53
CA SER A 19 -27.43 -26.03 -5.78
C SER A 19 -28.51 -26.37 -4.75
N GLU A 20 -28.62 -25.58 -3.69
CA GLU A 20 -29.67 -25.74 -2.68
C GLU A 20 -31.07 -25.66 -3.31
N GLU A 21 -31.24 -24.81 -4.33
CA GLU A 21 -32.49 -24.72 -5.09
C GLU A 21 -32.82 -26.02 -5.85
N GLN A 22 -31.83 -26.65 -6.46
CA GLN A 22 -31.99 -27.93 -7.14
C GLN A 22 -32.34 -29.04 -6.15
N ILE A 23 -31.70 -29.05 -4.99
CA ILE A 23 -31.96 -30.01 -3.91
C ILE A 23 -33.41 -29.87 -3.41
N ILE A 24 -33.85 -28.65 -3.11
CA ILE A 24 -35.22 -28.38 -2.65
C ILE A 24 -36.24 -28.72 -3.75
N GLY A 25 -35.93 -28.44 -5.02
CA GLY A 25 -36.78 -28.85 -6.15
C GLY A 25 -36.99 -30.37 -6.22
N ILE A 26 -35.92 -31.15 -6.06
CA ILE A 26 -35.98 -32.63 -6.03
C ILE A 26 -36.79 -33.12 -4.82
N LEU A 27 -36.63 -32.49 -3.65
CA LEU A 27 -37.41 -32.83 -2.44
C LEU A 27 -38.90 -32.52 -2.62
N LYS A 28 -39.26 -31.43 -3.31
CA LYS A 28 -40.66 -31.13 -3.65
C LYS A 28 -41.26 -32.14 -4.62
N GLU A 29 -40.50 -32.63 -5.61
CA GLU A 29 -40.96 -33.73 -6.48
C GLU A 29 -41.26 -35.00 -5.66
N HIS A 30 -40.46 -35.27 -4.62
CA HIS A 30 -40.71 -36.38 -3.70
C HIS A 30 -41.96 -36.16 -2.84
N GLU A 31 -42.14 -34.95 -2.28
CA GLU A 31 -43.33 -34.58 -1.50
C GLU A 31 -44.61 -34.61 -2.35
N ALA A 32 -44.52 -34.36 -3.66
CA ALA A 32 -45.61 -34.49 -4.63
C ALA A 32 -45.94 -35.95 -4.99
N GLY A 33 -45.24 -36.94 -4.43
CA GLY A 33 -45.56 -38.36 -4.54
C GLY A 33 -44.68 -39.17 -5.50
N VAL A 34 -43.61 -38.59 -6.09
CA VAL A 34 -42.66 -39.34 -6.91
C VAL A 34 -41.80 -40.27 -6.04
N SER A 35 -41.61 -41.52 -6.50
CA SER A 35 -40.81 -42.51 -5.78
C SER A 35 -39.33 -42.10 -5.72
N VAL A 36 -38.66 -42.45 -4.62
CA VAL A 36 -37.22 -42.16 -4.43
C VAL A 36 -36.38 -42.82 -5.54
N ALA A 37 -36.75 -44.03 -5.96
CA ALA A 37 -36.06 -44.76 -7.02
C ALA A 37 -36.12 -44.03 -8.37
N ASP A 38 -37.25 -43.40 -8.70
CA ASP A 38 -37.41 -42.65 -9.95
C ASP A 38 -36.66 -41.32 -9.92
N LEU A 39 -36.62 -40.66 -8.76
CA LEU A 39 -35.81 -39.45 -8.56
C LEU A 39 -34.32 -39.72 -8.70
N CYS A 40 -33.84 -40.85 -8.16
CA CYS A 40 -32.45 -41.27 -8.31
C CYS A 40 -32.06 -41.52 -9.77
N ARG A 41 -32.94 -42.16 -10.54
CA ARG A 41 -32.74 -42.36 -12.00
C ARG A 41 -32.77 -41.04 -12.77
N LYS A 42 -33.72 -40.16 -12.45
CA LYS A 42 -33.95 -38.89 -13.16
C LYS A 42 -32.84 -37.86 -12.92
N HIS A 43 -32.39 -37.73 -11.67
CA HIS A 43 -31.44 -36.69 -11.27
C HIS A 43 -30.00 -37.21 -11.06
N GLY A 44 -29.78 -38.53 -11.21
CA GLY A 44 -28.45 -39.14 -11.08
C GLY A 44 -27.89 -39.06 -9.66
N VAL A 45 -28.75 -39.25 -8.67
CA VAL A 45 -28.46 -39.16 -7.22
C VAL A 45 -28.69 -40.51 -6.55
N SER A 46 -28.08 -40.72 -5.39
CA SER A 46 -28.30 -41.93 -4.58
C SER A 46 -29.44 -41.73 -3.58
N ASP A 47 -30.15 -42.80 -3.21
CA ASP A 47 -31.22 -42.77 -2.20
C ASP A 47 -30.74 -42.12 -0.90
N ALA A 48 -29.53 -42.46 -0.46
CA ALA A 48 -28.91 -41.89 0.73
C ALA A 48 -28.75 -40.37 0.64
N SER A 49 -28.48 -39.83 -0.55
CA SER A 49 -28.34 -38.38 -0.76
C SER A 49 -29.70 -37.68 -0.62
N ILE A 50 -30.79 -38.30 -1.12
CA ILE A 50 -32.15 -37.75 -1.00
C ILE A 50 -32.57 -37.70 0.49
N TYR A 51 -32.36 -38.78 1.25
CA TYR A 51 -32.69 -38.76 2.69
C TYR A 51 -31.83 -37.77 3.48
N ASN A 52 -30.53 -37.66 3.17
CA ASN A 52 -29.65 -36.67 3.79
C ASN A 52 -30.06 -35.23 3.46
N TRP A 53 -30.51 -34.97 2.23
CA TRP A 53 -31.05 -33.68 1.84
C TRP A 53 -32.38 -33.38 2.53
N LYS A 54 -33.27 -34.37 2.65
CA LYS A 54 -34.54 -34.23 3.38
C LYS A 54 -34.32 -33.85 4.85
N ALA A 55 -33.29 -34.39 5.49
CA ALA A 55 -32.93 -34.01 6.86
C ALA A 55 -32.41 -32.57 7.00
N ARG A 56 -31.77 -32.02 5.94
CA ARG A 56 -31.13 -30.70 5.96
C ARG A 56 -32.00 -29.57 5.41
N PHE A 57 -32.82 -29.87 4.40
CA PHE A 57 -33.59 -28.90 3.63
C PHE A 57 -35.09 -29.23 3.60
N GLY A 58 -35.54 -30.29 4.28
CA GLY A 58 -36.95 -30.66 4.37
C GLY A 58 -37.76 -29.55 5.04
N GLY A 59 -38.90 -29.20 4.45
CA GLY A 59 -39.76 -28.11 4.93
C GLY A 59 -39.30 -26.69 4.61
N MET A 60 -38.18 -26.51 3.88
CA MET A 60 -37.72 -25.20 3.43
C MET A 60 -38.27 -24.86 2.04
N ASP A 61 -38.79 -23.65 1.86
CA ASP A 61 -39.22 -23.20 0.52
C ASP A 61 -38.02 -22.72 -0.34
N ILE A 62 -38.15 -22.83 -1.67
CA ILE A 62 -37.13 -22.37 -2.62
C ILE A 62 -36.92 -20.85 -2.47
N SER A 63 -37.99 -20.08 -2.18
CA SER A 63 -37.87 -18.63 -1.96
C SER A 63 -37.14 -18.29 -0.67
N GLU A 64 -37.34 -19.08 0.39
CA GLU A 64 -36.66 -18.94 1.68
C GLU A 64 -35.17 -19.28 1.57
N ALA A 65 -34.83 -20.37 0.87
CA ALA A 65 -33.44 -20.74 0.61
C ALA A 65 -32.68 -19.65 -0.16
N ARG A 66 -33.31 -19.06 -1.19
CA ARG A 66 -32.75 -17.93 -1.93
C ARG A 66 -32.48 -16.72 -1.05
N ARG A 67 -33.46 -16.37 -0.21
CA ARG A 67 -33.35 -15.23 0.70
C ARG A 67 -32.25 -15.46 1.74
N LEU A 68 -32.17 -16.67 2.31
CA LEU A 68 -31.15 -17.03 3.29
C LEU A 68 -29.76 -16.89 2.69
N LYS A 69 -29.53 -17.47 1.50
CA LYS A 69 -28.24 -17.37 0.82
C LYS A 69 -27.86 -15.93 0.48
N ALA A 70 -28.80 -15.13 -0.01
CA ALA A 70 -28.54 -13.72 -0.30
C ALA A 70 -28.15 -12.94 0.98
N LEU A 71 -28.83 -13.21 2.09
CA LEU A 71 -28.51 -12.60 3.39
C LEU A 71 -27.15 -13.07 3.92
N GLU A 72 -26.80 -14.33 3.74
CA GLU A 72 -25.48 -14.87 4.11
C GLU A 72 -24.37 -14.21 3.28
N ASP A 73 -24.54 -14.12 1.95
CA ASP A 73 -23.60 -13.45 1.05
C ASP A 73 -23.42 -11.97 1.43
N GLU A 74 -24.51 -11.27 1.73
CA GLU A 74 -24.46 -9.89 2.21
C GLU A 74 -23.76 -9.79 3.56
N ASN A 75 -24.05 -10.69 4.50
CA ASN A 75 -23.43 -10.70 5.82
C ASN A 75 -21.91 -10.96 5.73
N THR A 76 -21.47 -11.89 4.89
CA THR A 76 -20.03 -12.12 4.65
C THR A 76 -19.36 -10.88 4.04
N ARG A 77 -20.02 -10.22 3.09
CA ARG A 77 -19.54 -8.97 2.49
C ARG A 77 -19.45 -7.84 3.53
N LEU A 78 -20.48 -7.66 4.34
CA LEU A 78 -20.53 -6.63 5.38
C LEU A 78 -19.49 -6.87 6.45
N LYS A 79 -19.30 -8.12 6.90
CA LYS A 79 -18.24 -8.50 7.85
C LYS A 79 -16.85 -8.13 7.33
N ARG A 80 -16.57 -8.42 6.05
CA ARG A 80 -15.30 -8.03 5.41
C ARG A 80 -15.11 -6.51 5.36
N LEU A 81 -16.14 -5.79 4.94
CA LEU A 81 -16.09 -4.32 4.87
C LEU A 81 -15.92 -3.67 6.25
N LEU A 82 -16.60 -4.20 7.26
CA LEU A 82 -16.49 -3.73 8.64
C LEU A 82 -15.07 -3.97 9.19
N ALA A 83 -14.53 -5.17 8.99
CA ALA A 83 -13.16 -5.49 9.40
C ALA A 83 -12.14 -4.54 8.75
N ASP A 84 -12.25 -4.31 7.44
CA ASP A 84 -11.40 -3.38 6.70
C ASP A 84 -11.52 -1.94 7.24
N ALA A 85 -12.75 -1.46 7.45
CA ALA A 85 -13.00 -0.12 7.96
C ALA A 85 -12.51 0.07 9.41
N MET A 86 -12.62 -0.96 10.26
CA MET A 86 -12.09 -0.94 11.62
C MET A 86 -10.56 -0.83 11.62
N LEU A 87 -9.90 -1.57 10.72
CA LEU A 87 -8.44 -1.55 10.56
C LEU A 87 -7.96 -0.18 10.08
N ASP A 88 -8.63 0.40 9.07
CA ASP A 88 -8.36 1.76 8.58
C ASP A 88 -8.57 2.81 9.67
N ASN A 89 -9.64 2.70 10.47
CA ASN A 89 -9.89 3.64 11.57
C ASN A 89 -8.83 3.57 12.68
N ALA A 90 -8.40 2.37 13.06
CA ALA A 90 -7.34 2.19 14.05
C ALA A 90 -6.01 2.78 13.55
N ALA A 91 -5.66 2.50 12.29
CA ALA A 91 -4.49 3.04 11.61
C ALA A 91 -4.49 4.58 11.57
N LEU A 92 -5.62 5.19 11.18
CA LEU A 92 -5.74 6.64 11.13
C LEU A 92 -5.66 7.27 12.53
N LYS A 93 -6.27 6.66 13.55
CA LYS A 93 -6.18 7.15 14.94
C LYS A 93 -4.74 7.13 15.48
N ASP A 94 -3.91 6.13 15.15
CA ASP A 94 -2.48 6.11 15.55
C ASP A 94 -1.66 7.25 14.89
N LEU A 95 -2.11 7.73 13.74
CA LEU A 95 -1.45 8.79 12.99
C LEU A 95 -1.87 10.20 13.45
N VAL A 96 -3.08 10.34 14.00
CA VAL A 96 -3.59 11.59 14.57
C VAL A 96 -2.68 12.04 15.72
N GLY A 97 -2.32 13.32 15.73
CA GLY A 97 -1.44 13.94 16.73
C GLY A 97 0.05 14.06 16.32
N LYS A 98 0.47 13.43 15.21
CA LYS A 98 1.83 13.54 14.68
C LYS A 98 1.85 14.27 13.33
N LYS A 99 2.79 15.20 13.13
CA LYS A 99 2.97 15.89 11.83
C LYS A 99 3.68 14.99 10.82
N TRP A 100 2.90 14.27 10.01
CA TRP A 100 3.41 13.37 8.97
C TRP A 100 3.62 14.04 7.60
N SER A 101 3.29 15.33 7.45
CA SER A 101 3.39 16.05 6.16
C SER A 101 4.80 16.04 5.55
N ALA A 102 5.84 16.14 6.38
CA ALA A 102 7.24 16.05 5.96
C ALA A 102 7.78 14.60 5.90
N ALA A 103 7.03 13.63 6.43
CA ALA A 103 7.48 12.25 6.66
C ALA A 103 6.48 11.20 6.16
N LYS A 104 5.75 11.49 5.07
CA LYS A 104 4.73 10.60 4.49
C LYS A 104 5.24 9.17 4.27
N ARG A 105 6.51 9.00 3.87
CA ARG A 105 7.15 7.68 3.72
C ARG A 105 7.24 6.90 5.03
N LYS A 106 7.63 7.58 6.12
CA LYS A 106 7.71 6.96 7.46
C LYS A 106 6.32 6.58 7.98
N ALA A 107 5.31 7.41 7.69
CA ALA A 107 3.93 7.10 8.05
C ALA A 107 3.44 5.81 7.35
N VAL A 108 3.69 5.69 6.05
CA VAL A 108 3.33 4.48 5.28
C VAL A 108 4.09 3.25 5.78
N ALA A 109 5.39 3.36 6.07
CA ALA A 109 6.16 2.26 6.65
C ALA A 109 5.56 1.78 7.99
N ARG A 110 5.24 2.72 8.89
CA ARG A 110 4.60 2.42 10.17
C ARG A 110 3.25 1.72 10.01
N LEU A 111 2.44 2.14 9.03
CA LEU A 111 1.16 1.47 8.75
C LEU A 111 1.35 0.04 8.22
N LYS A 112 2.35 -0.18 7.35
CA LYS A 112 2.66 -1.51 6.80
C LYS A 112 3.12 -2.46 7.91
N GLU A 113 4.06 -2.02 8.74
CA GLU A 113 4.67 -2.83 9.80
C GLU A 113 3.75 -3.01 11.01
N GLY A 114 3.07 -1.95 11.46
CA GLY A 114 2.26 -1.98 12.67
C GLY A 114 0.87 -2.60 12.47
N PHE A 115 0.28 -2.48 11.29
CA PHE A 115 -1.10 -2.92 11.01
C PHE A 115 -1.19 -3.97 9.91
N GLY A 116 -0.07 -4.48 9.39
CA GLY A 116 -0.05 -5.47 8.30
C GLY A 116 -0.69 -4.95 7.00
N MET A 117 -0.81 -3.63 6.84
CA MET A 117 -1.48 -3.05 5.69
C MET A 117 -0.69 -3.25 4.40
N SER A 118 -1.39 -3.50 3.30
CA SER A 118 -0.77 -3.40 1.97
C SER A 118 -0.29 -1.97 1.71
N GLU A 119 0.80 -1.83 0.95
CA GLU A 119 1.32 -0.52 0.57
C GLU A 119 0.27 0.35 -0.13
N ARG A 120 -0.60 -0.26 -0.94
CA ARG A 120 -1.68 0.45 -1.63
C ARG A 120 -2.70 1.04 -0.65
N ARG A 121 -3.11 0.26 0.35
CA ARG A 121 -4.07 0.69 1.38
C ARG A 121 -3.44 1.77 2.27
N ALA A 122 -2.21 1.55 2.74
CA ALA A 122 -1.47 2.53 3.53
C ALA A 122 -1.27 3.87 2.79
N CYS A 123 -0.91 3.83 1.50
CA CYS A 123 -0.78 5.03 0.68
C CYS A 123 -2.11 5.78 0.51
N LYS A 124 -3.22 5.06 0.34
CA LYS A 124 -4.56 5.63 0.23
C LYS A 124 -4.98 6.32 1.53
N ALA A 125 -4.75 5.67 2.68
CA ALA A 125 -5.04 6.23 4.00
C ALA A 125 -4.26 7.53 4.29
N ILE A 126 -2.99 7.60 3.88
CA ILE A 126 -2.12 8.78 4.07
C ILE A 126 -2.37 9.88 3.01
N GLY A 127 -3.02 9.56 1.90
CA GLY A 127 -3.14 10.48 0.76
C GLY A 127 -1.78 10.76 0.09
N CYS A 128 -0.97 9.71 -0.12
CA CYS A 128 0.30 9.82 -0.85
C CYS A 128 0.36 8.91 -2.07
N CYS A 129 1.03 9.35 -3.13
CA CYS A 129 1.27 8.52 -4.30
C CYS A 129 2.30 7.42 -3.98
N ARG A 130 2.06 6.19 -4.48
CA ARG A 130 2.99 5.06 -4.33
C ARG A 130 4.38 5.36 -4.88
N MET A 131 4.49 6.15 -5.95
CA MET A 131 5.80 6.59 -6.47
C MET A 131 6.60 7.36 -5.42
N THR A 132 5.95 8.20 -4.61
CA THR A 132 6.65 8.94 -3.54
C THR A 132 7.20 8.00 -2.48
N VAL A 133 6.51 6.90 -2.20
CA VAL A 133 6.96 5.88 -1.24
C VAL A 133 8.10 5.05 -1.80
N ARG A 134 8.01 4.66 -3.07
CA ARG A 134 9.02 3.87 -3.78
C ARG A 134 10.23 4.68 -4.26
N TYR A 135 10.16 6.00 -4.21
CA TYR A 135 11.24 6.84 -4.68
C TYR A 135 12.45 6.74 -3.76
N GLU A 136 13.52 6.20 -4.32
CA GLU A 136 14.84 6.13 -3.70
C GLU A 136 15.75 7.20 -4.30
N THR A 137 16.31 8.05 -3.45
CA THR A 137 17.31 9.02 -3.88
C THR A 137 18.64 8.31 -4.07
N SER A 138 18.97 7.95 -5.30
CA SER A 138 20.34 7.55 -5.64
C SER A 138 21.20 8.80 -5.85
N ARG A 139 22.27 8.93 -5.06
CA ARG A 139 23.33 9.91 -5.29
C ARG A 139 24.57 9.13 -5.69
N PRO A 140 25.06 9.27 -6.94
CA PRO A 140 26.33 8.66 -7.34
C PRO A 140 27.46 9.12 -6.42
N ASP A 141 28.47 8.28 -6.25
CA ASP A 141 29.68 8.70 -5.55
C ASP A 141 30.34 9.83 -6.36
N ASP A 142 30.29 11.03 -5.80
CA ASP A 142 30.82 12.26 -6.41
C ASP A 142 32.29 12.48 -6.04
N ARG A 143 32.97 11.46 -5.49
CA ARG A 143 34.33 11.57 -4.95
C ARG A 143 35.35 12.07 -5.97
N GLU A 144 35.45 11.44 -7.14
CA GLU A 144 36.40 11.83 -8.18
C GLU A 144 36.17 13.28 -8.64
N LEU A 145 34.90 13.65 -8.82
CA LEU A 145 34.51 15.02 -9.16
C LEU A 145 34.89 16.02 -8.07
N ARG A 146 34.72 15.66 -6.78
CA ARG A 146 35.11 16.50 -5.65
C ARG A 146 36.62 16.69 -5.58
N GLU A 147 37.39 15.62 -5.74
CA GLU A 147 38.86 15.64 -5.72
C GLU A 147 39.38 16.52 -6.87
N ARG A 148 38.87 16.33 -8.08
CA ARG A 148 39.28 17.13 -9.23
C ARG A 148 38.89 18.60 -9.09
N MET A 149 37.67 18.88 -8.61
CA MET A 149 37.22 20.24 -8.33
C MET A 149 38.13 20.93 -7.29
N LYS A 150 38.53 20.23 -6.21
CA LYS A 150 39.47 20.74 -5.20
C LYS A 150 40.83 21.06 -5.79
N ALA A 151 41.37 20.18 -6.64
CA ALA A 151 42.66 20.41 -7.30
C ALA A 151 42.65 21.70 -8.13
N ILE A 152 41.62 21.91 -8.96
CA ILE A 152 41.48 23.14 -9.78
C ILE A 152 41.31 24.38 -8.88
N ALA A 153 40.52 24.27 -7.81
CA ALA A 153 40.30 25.38 -6.88
C ALA A 153 41.56 25.78 -6.10
N GLN A 154 42.41 24.82 -5.74
CA GLN A 154 43.71 25.06 -5.09
C GLN A 154 44.68 25.77 -6.05
N GLN A 155 44.77 25.29 -7.29
CA GLN A 155 45.60 25.94 -8.33
C GLN A 155 45.12 27.36 -8.64
N ARG A 156 43.80 27.59 -8.66
CA ARG A 156 43.19 28.87 -9.06
C ARG A 156 42.25 29.42 -7.99
N ARG A 157 42.81 29.91 -6.87
CA ARG A 157 42.08 30.35 -5.66
C ARG A 157 41.01 31.45 -5.85
N ARG A 158 41.03 32.20 -6.97
CA ARG A 158 40.03 33.23 -7.28
C ARG A 158 38.84 32.71 -8.09
N PHE A 159 38.85 31.46 -8.53
CA PHE A 159 37.82 30.94 -9.41
C PHE A 159 36.57 30.54 -8.61
N GLY A 160 35.42 31.05 -9.05
CA GLY A 160 34.12 30.60 -8.57
C GLY A 160 33.62 29.37 -9.33
N TYR A 161 32.52 28.78 -8.85
CA TYR A 161 31.93 27.56 -9.42
C TYR A 161 31.65 27.64 -10.93
N ARG A 162 31.29 28.82 -11.47
CA ARG A 162 31.06 29.01 -12.92
C ARG A 162 32.33 28.80 -13.75
N ARG A 163 33.49 29.25 -13.26
CA ARG A 163 34.78 29.03 -13.96
C ARG A 163 35.29 27.61 -13.76
N LEU A 164 35.08 27.03 -12.57
CA LEU A 164 35.35 25.61 -12.32
C LEU A 164 34.55 24.71 -13.26
N LEU A 165 33.28 25.03 -13.53
CA LEU A 165 32.45 24.28 -14.48
C LEU A 165 33.05 24.23 -15.89
N VAL A 166 33.60 25.35 -16.37
CA VAL A 166 34.24 25.41 -17.69
C VAL A 166 35.51 24.58 -17.73
N MET A 167 36.32 24.62 -16.67
CA MET A 167 37.55 23.81 -16.58
C MET A 167 37.24 22.32 -16.53
N LEU A 168 36.29 21.92 -15.70
CA LEU A 168 35.83 20.52 -15.61
C LEU A 168 35.25 20.03 -16.95
N ARG A 169 34.50 20.88 -17.66
CA ARG A 169 33.99 20.55 -18.99
C ARG A 169 35.10 20.33 -20.02
N ARG A 170 36.20 21.08 -19.95
CA ARG A 170 37.37 20.91 -20.83
C ARG A 170 38.12 19.60 -20.56
N GLU A 171 38.07 19.13 -19.31
CA GLU A 171 38.65 17.85 -18.88
C GLU A 171 37.71 16.66 -19.13
N GLY A 172 36.57 16.87 -19.81
CA GLY A 172 35.60 15.82 -20.13
C GLY A 172 34.58 15.54 -19.01
N LEU A 173 34.70 16.18 -17.85
CA LEU A 173 33.76 16.03 -16.73
C LEU A 173 32.52 16.93 -16.92
N VAL A 174 31.53 16.41 -17.66
CA VAL A 174 30.27 17.12 -17.92
C VAL A 174 29.32 16.98 -16.72
N VAL A 175 29.14 18.06 -15.96
CA VAL A 175 28.32 18.08 -14.74
C VAL A 175 27.25 19.17 -14.82
N ASN A 176 26.04 18.90 -14.30
CA ASN A 176 25.03 19.93 -14.14
C ASN A 176 25.53 21.05 -13.19
N HIS A 177 25.39 22.31 -13.62
CA HIS A 177 25.80 23.48 -12.83
C HIS A 177 25.18 23.51 -11.41
N LYS A 178 23.95 23.01 -11.22
CA LYS A 178 23.31 22.89 -9.90
C LYS A 178 24.04 21.89 -9.00
N LYS A 179 24.43 20.74 -9.57
CA LYS A 179 25.20 19.69 -8.88
C LYS A 179 26.58 20.22 -8.50
N LEU A 180 27.29 20.84 -9.44
CA LEU A 180 28.60 21.44 -9.15
C LEU A 180 28.52 22.54 -8.09
N PHE A 181 27.52 23.43 -8.15
CA PHE A 181 27.35 24.47 -7.16
C PHE A 181 27.06 23.91 -5.76
N ARG A 182 26.25 22.85 -5.66
CA ARG A 182 26.01 22.13 -4.40
C ARG A 182 27.32 21.57 -3.84
N LEU A 183 28.08 20.82 -4.65
CA LEU A 183 29.36 20.25 -4.25
C LEU A 183 30.37 21.34 -3.84
N TYR A 184 30.45 22.43 -4.60
CA TYR A 184 31.31 23.58 -4.31
C TYR A 184 31.01 24.23 -2.95
N ARG A 185 29.72 24.32 -2.57
CA ARG A 185 29.31 24.81 -1.24
C ARG A 185 29.60 23.81 -0.14
N GLU A 186 29.32 22.52 -0.37
CA GLU A 186 29.61 21.44 0.58
C GLU A 186 31.12 21.36 0.88
N GLU A 187 31.97 21.53 -0.14
CA GLU A 187 33.44 21.56 -0.03
C GLU A 187 34.02 22.89 0.44
N LYS A 188 33.18 23.88 0.79
CA LYS A 188 33.58 25.20 1.31
C LYS A 188 34.61 25.95 0.43
N LEU A 189 34.55 25.76 -0.90
CA LEU A 189 35.47 26.38 -1.85
C LEU A 189 35.12 27.84 -2.21
N ALA A 190 34.14 28.42 -1.52
CA ALA A 190 33.66 29.78 -1.77
C ALA A 190 34.78 30.81 -1.57
N VAL A 191 35.04 31.61 -2.61
CA VAL A 191 36.00 32.72 -2.52
C VAL A 191 35.49 33.74 -1.50
N ARG A 192 36.26 33.94 -0.43
CA ARG A 192 35.94 34.93 0.60
C ARG A 192 35.87 36.32 -0.04
N ARG A 193 34.71 36.98 0.09
CA ARG A 193 34.57 38.39 -0.31
C ARG A 193 35.38 39.25 0.66
N ARG A 194 36.25 40.11 0.12
CA ARG A 194 36.97 41.09 0.92
C ARG A 194 35.94 42.09 1.46
N GLY A 195 35.90 42.29 2.78
CA GLY A 195 35.02 43.28 3.40
C GLY A 195 35.30 44.65 2.81
N GLY A 196 34.24 45.39 2.47
CA GLY A 196 34.37 46.75 1.98
C GLY A 196 35.12 47.61 3.00
N ARG A 197 35.99 48.50 2.52
CA ARG A 197 36.66 49.48 3.38
C ARG A 197 35.57 50.33 4.02
N LYS A 198 35.49 50.38 5.35
CA LYS A 198 34.61 51.33 6.05
C LYS A 198 35.03 52.73 5.58
N ARG A 199 34.16 53.43 4.85
CA ARG A 199 34.39 54.84 4.51
C ARG A 199 34.27 55.61 5.82
N ALA A 200 35.23 56.48 6.11
CA ALA A 200 35.06 57.44 7.20
C ALA A 200 33.80 58.24 6.87
N ILE A 201 32.78 58.12 7.72
CA ILE A 201 31.66 59.05 7.71
C ILE A 201 32.30 60.36 8.15
N GLY A 202 32.55 61.26 7.20
CA GLY A 202 33.13 62.56 7.50
C GLY A 202 32.31 63.21 8.61
N THR A 203 33.00 63.77 9.60
CA THR A 203 32.42 64.68 10.58
C THR A 203 31.78 65.82 9.81
N ARG A 204 30.46 65.77 9.65
CA ARG A 204 29.68 66.95 9.26
C ARG A 204 29.78 67.90 10.45
N ALA A 205 30.45 69.03 10.22
CA ALA A 205 30.40 70.21 11.08
C ALA A 205 28.97 70.78 11.13
#